data_AF-A0A3D6C2B8-F1
#
_entry.id   AF-A0A3D6C2B8-F1
#
_cell.length_a   1.000
_cell.length_b   1.000
_cell.length_c   1.000
_cell.angle_alpha   90.00
_cell.angle_beta   90.00
_cell.angle_gamma   90.00
#
_symmetry.space_group_name_H-M   'P 1'
#
loop_
_entity.id
_entity.type
_entity.pdbx_description
1 polymer ?
#
loop_
_entity_poly.entity_id
_entity_poly.type
_entity_poly.pdbx_seq_one_letter_code
_entity_poly.pdbx_strand_id
1 'polypeptide(L)'
;MMKDEPGMLATIRQQSPELWKALKNGESQGLIFLDEANDAVSATNRLLLTYPDLHEVVNQIVDQWTRTHAPDFRQALGLWTRHGETQQ
;
A
#
# COMPACT_ATOMS: atom_id res chain seq x y z
N MET A 1 17.41 16.23 -14.31
CA MET A 1 16.67 14.99 -14.59
C MET A 1 16.44 14.29 -13.26
N MET A 2 15.25 14.41 -12.69
CA MET A 2 14.84 13.49 -11.62
C MET A 2 14.77 12.11 -12.28
N LYS A 3 15.54 11.14 -11.77
CA LYS A 3 15.31 9.74 -12.14
C LYS A 3 13.94 9.40 -11.60
N ASP A 4 13.00 9.00 -12.45
CA ASP A 4 11.72 8.44 -12.00
C ASP A 4 12.05 7.28 -11.04
N GLU A 5 11.82 7.50 -9.75
CA GLU A 5 12.03 6.45 -8.76
C GLU A 5 11.01 5.34 -9.02
N PRO A 6 11.43 4.07 -9.03
CA PRO A 6 10.52 2.96 -9.27
C PRO A 6 9.43 2.92 -8.20
N GLY A 7 8.17 2.75 -8.63
CA GLY A 7 7.03 2.57 -7.74
C GLY A 7 7.19 1.38 -6.78
N MET A 8 6.34 1.30 -5.77
CA MET A 8 6.28 0.26 -4.73
C MET A 8 6.36 -1.14 -5.31
N LEU A 9 5.48 -1.47 -6.26
CA LEU A 9 5.38 -2.80 -6.85
C LEU A 9 6.64 -3.14 -7.64
N ALA A 10 7.17 -2.17 -8.40
CA ALA A 10 8.42 -2.33 -9.14
C ALA A 10 9.61 -2.55 -8.20
N THR A 11 9.64 -1.82 -7.09
CA THR A 11 10.69 -1.93 -6.07
C THR A 11 10.62 -3.26 -5.32
N ILE A 12 9.42 -3.69 -4.89
CA ILE A 12 9.23 -4.99 -4.25
C ILE A 12 9.64 -6.12 -5.21
N ARG A 13 9.27 -6.03 -6.49
CA ARG A 13 9.64 -7.01 -7.52
C ARG A 13 11.15 -7.14 -7.69
N GLN A 14 11.88 -6.03 -7.64
CA GLN A 14 13.33 -6.00 -7.84
C GLN A 14 14.12 -6.36 -6.57
N GLN A 15 13.70 -5.85 -5.42
CA GLN A 15 14.46 -5.91 -4.17
C GLN A 15 14.00 -7.02 -3.22
N SER A 16 12.79 -7.56 -3.39
CA SER A 16 12.23 -8.58 -2.50
C SER A 16 11.44 -9.64 -3.29
N PRO A 17 12.14 -10.54 -4.02
CA PRO A 17 11.51 -11.57 -4.85
C PRO A 17 10.55 -12.49 -4.08
N GLU A 18 10.85 -12.79 -2.82
CA GLU A 18 9.99 -13.61 -1.96
C GLU A 18 8.69 -12.89 -1.60
N LEU A 19 8.75 -11.58 -1.32
CA LEU A 19 7.56 -10.77 -1.06
C LEU A 19 6.72 -10.61 -2.34
N TRP A 20 7.37 -10.40 -3.48
CA TRP A 20 6.70 -10.37 -4.77
C TRP A 20 5.96 -11.68 -5.07
N LYS A 21 6.60 -12.83 -4.82
CA LYS A 21 5.99 -14.15 -4.94
C LYS A 21 4.79 -14.30 -4.01
N ALA A 22 4.89 -13.83 -2.77
CA ALA A 22 3.77 -13.84 -1.83
C ALA A 22 2.58 -13.00 -2.33
N LEU A 23 2.83 -11.81 -2.88
CA LEU A 23 1.80 -10.97 -3.49
C LEU A 23 1.12 -11.66 -4.68
N LYS A 24 1.90 -12.22 -5.63
CA LYS A 24 1.32 -12.97 -6.77
C LYS A 24 0.53 -14.20 -6.33
N ASN A 25 0.94 -14.86 -5.25
CA ASN A 25 0.18 -15.96 -4.67
C ASN A 25 -1.13 -15.49 -4.01
N GLY A 26 -1.12 -14.34 -3.33
CA GLY A 26 -2.34 -13.74 -2.77
C GLY A 26 -3.32 -13.32 -3.86
N GLU A 27 -2.82 -12.76 -4.95
CA GLU A 27 -3.60 -12.39 -6.13
C GLU A 27 -4.25 -13.62 -6.79
N SER A 28 -3.48 -14.69 -7.03
CA SER A 28 -4.00 -15.92 -7.64
C SER A 28 -5.05 -16.64 -6.78
N GLN A 29 -5.03 -16.42 -5.47
CA GLN A 29 -6.01 -16.93 -4.52
C GLN A 29 -7.25 -16.02 -4.37
N GLY A 30 -7.26 -14.86 -5.04
CA GLY A 30 -8.33 -13.87 -4.91
C GLY A 30 -8.38 -13.18 -3.55
N LEU A 31 -7.25 -13.13 -2.84
CA LEU A 31 -7.11 -12.51 -1.52
C LEU A 31 -6.71 -11.03 -1.61
N ILE A 32 -5.97 -10.66 -2.66
CA ILE A 32 -5.60 -9.28 -2.95
C ILE A 32 -5.77 -8.97 -4.44
N PHE A 33 -5.83 -7.69 -4.78
CA PHE A 33 -5.69 -7.18 -6.16
C PHE A 33 -4.40 -6.36 -6.24
N LEU A 34 -3.63 -6.59 -7.30
CA LEU A 34 -2.45 -5.79 -7.64
C LEU A 34 -2.81 -4.90 -8.83
N ASP A 35 -2.72 -3.59 -8.64
CA ASP A 35 -2.87 -2.62 -9.71
C ASP A 35 -1.49 -2.06 -10.06
N GLU A 36 -0.83 -2.71 -11.03
CA GLU A 36 0.50 -2.29 -11.50
C GLU A 36 0.46 -0.94 -12.24
N ALA A 37 -0.69 -0.51 -12.76
CA ALA A 37 -0.81 0.76 -13.47
C ALA A 37 -0.88 1.95 -12.50
N ASN A 38 -1.49 1.74 -11.32
CA ASN A 38 -1.61 2.75 -10.26
C ASN A 38 -0.68 2.51 -9.06
N ASP A 39 0.23 1.54 -9.16
CA ASP A 39 1.20 1.17 -8.11
C ASP A 39 0.54 0.86 -6.75
N ALA A 40 -0.57 0.09 -6.77
CA ALA A 40 -1.40 -0.14 -5.60
C ALA A 40 -1.63 -1.63 -5.29
N VAL A 41 -1.82 -1.93 -3.99
CA VAL A 41 -2.23 -3.24 -3.48
C VAL A 41 -3.51 -3.07 -2.69
N SER A 42 -4.54 -3.86 -3.00
CA SER A 42 -5.82 -3.84 -2.30
C SER A 42 -6.16 -5.22 -1.73
N ALA A 43 -6.61 -5.28 -0.48
CA ALA A 43 -7.14 -6.51 0.12
C ALA A 43 -8.59 -6.77 -0.34
N THR A 44 -8.96 -8.03 -0.56
CA THR A 44 -10.35 -8.41 -0.80
C THR A 44 -11.09 -8.67 0.51
N ASN A 45 -12.42 -8.57 0.49
CA ASN A 45 -13.27 -8.94 1.62
C ASN A 45 -13.00 -10.37 2.10
N ARG A 46 -12.60 -11.26 1.19
CA ARG A 46 -12.25 -12.64 1.55
C ARG A 46 -11.04 -12.67 2.49
N LEU A 47 -9.97 -11.94 2.17
CA LEU A 47 -8.80 -11.84 3.06
C LEU A 47 -9.17 -11.23 4.41
N LEU A 48 -9.94 -10.14 4.41
CA LEU A 48 -10.40 -9.47 5.64
C LEU A 48 -11.17 -10.41 6.58
N LEU A 49 -12.00 -11.29 6.01
CA LEU A 49 -12.87 -12.19 6.76
C LEU A 49 -12.20 -13.49 7.17
N THR A 50 -11.20 -13.98 6.43
CA THR A 50 -10.51 -15.26 6.74
C THR A 50 -9.18 -15.08 7.44
N TYR A 51 -8.48 -13.97 7.23
CA TYR A 51 -7.14 -13.73 7.74
C TYR A 51 -6.95 -12.26 8.13
N PRO A 52 -7.62 -11.77 9.17
CA PRO A 52 -7.55 -10.35 9.59
C PRO A 52 -6.12 -9.90 9.94
N ASP A 53 -5.29 -10.79 10.50
CA ASP A 53 -3.90 -10.47 10.84
C ASP A 53 -3.03 -10.23 9.59
N LEU A 54 -3.31 -10.94 8.49
CA LEU A 54 -2.62 -10.75 7.21
C LEU A 54 -2.96 -9.41 6.57
N HIS A 55 -4.16 -8.89 6.80
CA HIS A 55 -4.52 -7.55 6.36
C HIS A 55 -3.71 -6.47 7.10
N GLU A 56 -3.45 -6.66 8.39
CA GLU A 56 -2.63 -5.72 9.16
C GLU A 56 -1.18 -5.69 8.65
N VAL A 57 -0.63 -6.84 8.24
CA VAL A 57 0.70 -6.92 7.60
C VAL A 57 0.72 -6.18 6.25
N VAL A 58 -0.30 -6.33 5.41
CA VAL A 58 -0.39 -5.59 4.13
C VAL A 58 -0.44 -4.09 4.37
N ASN A 59 -1.21 -3.64 5.36
CA ASN A 59 -1.28 -2.22 5.73
C ASN A 59 0.07 -1.69 6.23
N GLN A 60 0.81 -2.46 7.03
CA GLN A 60 2.14 -2.06 7.48
C GLN A 60 3.13 -1.88 6.32
N ILE A 61 3.08 -2.74 5.31
CA ILE A 61 3.93 -2.62 4.10
C ILE A 61 3.62 -1.31 3.36
N VAL A 62 2.32 -1.01 3.15
CA VAL A 62 1.88 0.22 2.48
C VAL A 62 2.25 1.47 3.29
N ASP A 63 2.04 1.44 4.60
CA ASP A 63 2.39 2.52 5.51
C ASP A 63 3.90 2.81 5.52
N GLN A 64 4.72 1.75 5.58
CA GLN A 64 6.16 1.88 5.58
C GLN A 64 6.68 2.43 4.24
N TRP A 65 6.10 1.97 3.13
CA TRP A 65 6.42 2.51 1.81
C TRP A 65 6.07 4.00 1.71
N THR A 66 4.86 4.37 2.13
CA THR A 66 4.36 5.76 2.11
C THR A 66 5.21 6.67 2.99
N ARG A 67 5.61 6.23 4.18
CA ARG A 67 6.51 6.99 5.07
C ARG A 67 7.89 7.23 4.47
N THR A 68 8.36 6.31 3.64
CA THR A 68 9.71 6.35 3.07
C THR A 68 9.76 7.14 1.75
N HIS A 69 8.70 7.08 0.94
CA HIS A 69 8.69 7.62 -0.44
C HIS A 69 7.65 8.73 -0.68
N ALA A 70 6.72 8.95 0.26
CA ALA A 70 5.73 10.02 0.18
C ALA A 70 5.63 10.78 1.53
N PRO A 71 6.69 11.49 1.96
CA PRO A 71 6.69 12.22 3.22
C PRO A 71 5.57 13.28 3.31
N ASP A 72 5.07 13.76 2.17
CA ASP A 72 3.99 14.76 2.08
C ASP A 72 2.56 14.19 2.19
N PHE A 73 2.35 12.87 2.14
CA PHE A 73 1.00 12.31 2.29
C PHE A 73 0.39 12.63 3.67
N ARG A 74 1.26 12.78 4.70
CA ARG A 74 0.86 13.26 6.04
C ARG A 74 0.50 14.75 6.06
N GLN A 75 1.08 15.59 5.20
CA GLN A 75 0.64 16.99 5.06
C GLN A 75 -0.75 17.06 4.42
N ALA A 76 -1.04 16.21 3.43
CA ALA A 76 -2.37 16.13 2.81
C ALA A 76 -3.47 15.63 3.77
N LEU A 77 -3.18 14.62 4.60
CA LEU A 77 -4.08 14.15 5.67
C LEU A 77 -4.18 15.11 6.87
N GLY A 78 -3.11 15.85 7.17
CA GLY A 78 -3.10 16.93 8.16
C GLY A 78 -3.95 18.14 7.75
N LEU A 79 -4.11 18.38 6.44
CA LEU A 79 -5.03 19.39 5.90
C LEU A 79 -6.49 18.92 5.96
N TRP A 80 -6.77 17.62 5.77
CA TRP A 80 -8.11 17.05 5.94
C TRP A 80 -8.59 17.03 7.40
N THR A 81 -7.69 16.83 8.36
CA THR A 81 -8.05 16.86 9.80
C THR A 81 -8.27 18.28 10.33
N ARG A 82 -7.60 19.31 9.80
CA ARG A 82 -7.85 20.71 10.19
C ARG A 82 -9.09 21.36 9.58
N HIS A 83 -9.65 20.82 8.50
CA HIS A 83 -10.93 21.29 7.94
C HIS A 83 -12.17 20.65 8.58
N GLY A 84 -12.00 19.71 9.50
CA GLY A 84 -13.08 19.15 10.34
C GLY A 84 -13.33 19.92 11.65
N GLU A 85 -12.38 20.75 12.09
CA GLU A 85 -12.50 21.58 13.31
C GLU A 85 -12.57 23.06 12.95
N THR A 86 -13.69 23.48 12.37
CA THR A 86 -14.09 24.90 12.43
C THR A 86 -15.60 25.02 12.34
N GLN A 87 -16.29 24.47 13.34
CA GLN A 87 -17.52 25.07 13.86
C GLN A 87 -17.52 24.89 15.37
N GLN A 88 -17.13 25.95 16.09
CA GLN A 88 -17.87 26.55 17.20
C GLN A 88 -17.20 27.85 17.63
#